data_AF-A0A2H9U6D7-F1
#
_entry.id   AF-A0A2H9U6D7-F1
#
_cell.length_a   1.000
_cell.length_b   1.000
_cell.length_c   1.000
_cell.angle_alpha   90.00
_cell.angle_beta   90.00
_cell.angle_gamma   90.00
#
_symmetry.space_group_name_H-M   'P 1'
#
loop_
_entity.id
_entity.type
_entity.pdbx_description
1 polymer ?
#
loop_
_entity_poly.entity_id
_entity_poly.type
_entity_poly.pdbx_seq_one_letter_code
_entity_poly.pdbx_strand_id
1 'polypeptide(L)'
;MVDVTEVSIAELRGALEAGHTTAVELVKAYLARIEAYNGPETATKLNAVVVANPDALKEAQASDERRARGETLSPLDGIPYTAKDSYLVKGLTAASGSPAFKDLVAQRDAFTVERLRAAGAICLGKTNMPPMANGGMQRGVYGRAESPYNADYLTAPFASGSSNGAGTATAASFSAFGLAEETWSSGRGPASNNGLCAYTPSRGVISVRGNWPLTPTMDVVVPYARTMADLLEVLDVVVADDADTRGDLWRMQPWVQLPKASEVRPASYLALAAKPDALKGKR
;
A
#
# COMPACT_ATOMS: atom_id res chain seq x y z
N MET A 1 -10.49 -4.85 22.44
CA MET A 1 -10.04 -4.48 21.08
C MET A 1 -8.97 -5.48 20.70
N VAL A 2 -9.09 -6.09 19.52
CA VAL A 2 -8.08 -7.04 19.02
C VAL A 2 -6.73 -6.34 18.85
N ASP A 3 -5.63 -6.98 19.24
CA ASP A 3 -4.30 -6.44 18.97
C ASP A 3 -3.93 -6.71 17.51
N VAL A 4 -3.42 -5.69 16.85
CA VAL A 4 -3.06 -5.69 15.43
C VAL A 4 -1.60 -5.31 15.20
N THR A 5 -0.85 -5.07 16.28
CA THR A 5 0.55 -4.67 16.25
C THR A 5 1.42 -5.89 15.91
N GLU A 6 2.23 -5.80 14.85
CA GLU A 6 3.09 -6.90 14.40
C GLU A 6 2.34 -8.20 14.06
N VAL A 7 1.06 -8.11 13.71
CA VAL A 7 0.25 -9.25 13.26
C VAL A 7 0.33 -9.40 11.74
N SER A 8 0.51 -10.62 11.25
CA SER A 8 0.56 -10.96 9.82
C SER A 8 -0.84 -11.05 9.19
N ILE A 9 -0.92 -10.93 7.86
CA ILE A 9 -2.18 -11.10 7.10
C ILE A 9 -2.79 -12.48 7.36
N ALA A 10 -1.96 -13.53 7.44
CA ALA A 10 -2.42 -14.89 7.70
C ALA A 10 -3.08 -15.03 9.09
N GLU A 11 -2.52 -14.40 10.12
CA GLU A 11 -3.10 -14.38 11.47
C GLU A 11 -4.41 -13.59 11.51
N LEU A 12 -4.46 -12.42 10.85
CA LEU A 12 -5.68 -11.62 10.73
C LEU A 12 -6.79 -12.42 10.04
N ARG A 13 -6.48 -13.04 8.89
CA ARG A 13 -7.43 -13.90 8.17
C ARG A 13 -7.88 -15.07 9.02
N GLY A 14 -6.97 -15.76 9.71
CA GLY A 14 -7.31 -16.86 10.61
C GLY A 14 -8.22 -16.43 11.76
N ALA A 15 -8.01 -15.24 12.32
CA ALA A 15 -8.88 -14.68 13.36
C ALA A 15 -10.28 -14.34 12.84
N LEU A 16 -10.39 -13.82 11.61
CA LEU A 16 -11.67 -13.56 10.93
C LEU A 16 -12.43 -14.86 10.64
N GLU A 17 -11.74 -15.90 10.15
CA GLU A 17 -12.33 -17.20 9.84
C GLU A 17 -12.79 -17.96 11.11
N ALA A 18 -12.03 -17.87 12.19
CA ALA A 18 -12.39 -18.46 13.48
C ALA A 18 -13.47 -17.69 14.25
N GLY A 19 -13.88 -16.51 13.75
CA GLY A 19 -14.82 -15.63 14.45
C GLY A 19 -14.27 -15.01 15.74
N HIS A 20 -12.94 -15.00 15.91
CA HIS A 20 -12.28 -14.32 17.03
C HIS A 20 -12.30 -12.81 16.90
N THR A 21 -12.47 -12.30 15.68
CA THR A 21 -12.68 -10.88 15.40
C THR A 21 -13.52 -10.68 14.13
N THR A 22 -13.84 -9.43 13.83
CA THR A 22 -14.56 -8.99 12.62
C THR A 22 -13.73 -7.95 11.87
N ALA A 23 -14.00 -7.74 10.57
CA ALA A 23 -13.35 -6.71 9.79
C ALA A 23 -13.64 -5.32 10.40
N VAL A 24 -14.84 -5.08 10.92
CA VAL A 24 -15.17 -3.84 11.65
C VAL A 24 -14.28 -3.65 12.88
N GLU A 25 -14.02 -4.69 13.65
CA GLU A 25 -13.11 -4.63 14.80
C GLU A 25 -11.66 -4.40 14.39
N LEU A 26 -11.19 -5.01 13.30
CA LEU A 26 -9.85 -4.75 12.75
C LEU A 26 -9.70 -3.29 12.31
N VAL A 27 -10.67 -2.75 11.56
CA VAL A 27 -10.66 -1.34 11.15
C VAL A 27 -10.64 -0.43 12.37
N LYS A 28 -11.48 -0.69 13.38
CA LYS A 28 -11.48 0.08 14.64
C LYS A 28 -10.15 0.00 15.38
N ALA A 29 -9.51 -1.17 15.42
CA ALA A 29 -8.21 -1.34 16.07
C ALA A 29 -7.10 -0.52 15.38
N TYR A 30 -7.05 -0.54 14.04
CA TYR A 30 -6.10 0.29 13.30
C TYR A 30 -6.39 1.79 13.42
N LEU A 31 -7.66 2.20 13.34
CA LEU A 31 -8.05 3.60 13.54
C LEU A 31 -7.68 4.12 14.93
N ALA A 32 -7.84 3.30 15.98
CA ALA A 32 -7.42 3.66 17.34
C ALA A 32 -5.90 3.90 17.43
N ARG A 33 -5.09 3.12 16.72
CA ARG A 33 -3.63 3.36 16.63
C ARG A 33 -3.30 4.66 15.89
N ILE A 34 -3.99 4.93 14.79
CA ILE A 34 -3.82 6.18 14.04
C ILE A 34 -4.19 7.36 14.93
N GLU A 35 -5.31 7.31 15.65
CA GLU A 35 -5.73 8.36 16.59
C GLU A 35 -4.69 8.59 17.69
N ALA A 36 -4.13 7.52 18.26
CA ALA A 36 -3.17 7.61 19.37
C ALA A 36 -1.78 8.15 18.96
N TYR A 37 -1.34 7.93 17.72
CA TYR A 37 0.06 8.14 17.33
C TYR A 37 0.30 9.05 16.10
N ASN A 38 -0.71 9.26 15.26
CA ASN A 38 -0.53 9.93 13.97
C ASN A 38 -0.76 11.45 14.03
N GLY A 39 -1.80 11.88 14.75
CA GLY A 39 -2.30 13.26 14.70
C GLY A 39 -1.38 14.32 15.33
N PRO A 40 -1.53 15.59 14.96
CA PRO A 40 -0.68 16.70 15.45
C PRO A 40 -0.80 16.95 16.96
N GLU A 41 -1.91 16.53 17.57
CA GLU A 41 -2.17 16.65 19.01
C GLU A 41 -1.63 15.46 19.82
N THR A 42 -1.13 14.42 19.15
CA THR A 42 -0.54 13.24 19.82
C THR A 42 0.88 13.52 20.30
N ALA A 43 1.41 12.67 21.18
CA ALA A 43 2.80 12.83 21.64
C ALA A 43 3.82 12.57 20.50
N THR A 44 3.52 11.64 19.59
CA THR A 44 4.45 11.21 18.53
C THR A 44 4.31 11.97 17.23
N LYS A 45 3.10 12.44 16.88
CA LYS A 45 2.82 13.29 15.70
C LYS A 45 3.37 12.72 14.40
N LEU A 46 3.21 11.41 14.20
CA LEU A 46 3.86 10.70 13.09
C LEU A 46 3.41 11.18 11.71
N ASN A 47 2.20 11.75 11.59
CA ASN A 47 1.68 12.41 10.38
C ASN A 47 1.85 11.58 9.09
N ALA A 48 1.66 10.27 9.20
CA ALA A 48 1.82 9.29 8.15
C ALA A 48 0.55 9.11 7.31
N VAL A 49 -0.64 9.06 7.94
CA VAL A 49 -1.95 8.98 7.26
C VAL A 49 -2.56 10.38 7.22
N VAL A 50 -2.90 10.87 6.02
CA VAL A 50 -3.23 12.29 5.78
C VAL A 50 -4.60 12.51 5.15
N VAL A 51 -5.20 11.48 4.54
CA VAL A 51 -6.57 11.50 4.03
C VAL A 51 -7.26 10.25 4.53
N ALA A 52 -8.33 10.37 5.33
CA ALA A 52 -9.09 9.22 5.80
C ALA A 52 -10.07 8.73 4.73
N ASN A 53 -10.33 7.42 4.68
CA ASN A 53 -11.49 6.87 3.98
C ASN A 53 -12.71 6.85 4.92
N PRO A 54 -13.72 7.72 4.73
CA PRO A 54 -14.90 7.74 5.59
C PRO A 54 -15.77 6.48 5.43
N ASP A 55 -15.63 5.75 4.32
CA ASP A 55 -16.41 4.53 4.05
C ASP A 55 -15.76 3.26 4.61
N ALA A 56 -14.57 3.33 5.22
CA ALA A 56 -13.82 2.13 5.66
C ALA A 56 -14.62 1.21 6.60
N LEU A 57 -15.39 1.78 7.54
CA LEU A 57 -16.25 0.99 8.44
C LEU A 57 -17.43 0.34 7.70
N LYS A 58 -17.97 0.99 6.68
CA LYS A 58 -19.04 0.46 5.84
C LYS A 58 -18.52 -0.67 4.94
N GLU A 59 -17.34 -0.49 4.35
CA GLU A 59 -16.65 -1.54 3.59
C GLU A 59 -16.36 -2.77 4.47
N ALA A 60 -15.93 -2.55 5.72
CA ALA A 60 -15.72 -3.61 6.70
C ALA A 60 -17.00 -4.37 7.04
N GLN A 61 -18.10 -3.65 7.30
CA GLN A 61 -19.39 -4.27 7.57
C GLN A 61 -19.85 -5.14 6.38
N ALA A 62 -19.67 -4.68 5.15
CA ALA A 62 -19.99 -5.47 3.97
C ALA A 62 -19.11 -6.74 3.84
N SER A 63 -17.84 -6.69 4.26
CA SER A 63 -16.97 -7.87 4.38
C SER A 63 -17.50 -8.85 5.42
N ASP A 64 -17.87 -8.37 6.61
CA ASP A 64 -18.42 -9.22 7.67
C ASP A 64 -19.73 -9.89 7.25
N GLU A 65 -20.60 -9.17 6.54
CA GLU A 65 -21.84 -9.71 5.99
C GLU A 65 -21.59 -10.80 4.92
N ARG A 66 -20.61 -10.61 4.03
CA ARG A 66 -20.19 -11.67 3.09
C ARG A 66 -19.68 -12.90 3.82
N ARG A 67 -18.83 -12.70 4.83
CA ARG A 67 -18.24 -13.78 5.63
C ARG A 67 -19.32 -14.58 6.37
N ALA A 68 -20.30 -13.91 6.96
CA ALA A 68 -21.44 -14.55 7.63
C ALA A 68 -22.29 -15.43 6.69
N ARG A 69 -22.32 -15.09 5.38
CA ARG A 69 -22.98 -15.91 4.34
C ARG A 69 -22.07 -16.98 3.72
N GLY A 70 -20.80 -17.06 4.11
CA GLY A 70 -19.83 -17.97 3.49
C GLY A 70 -19.39 -17.53 2.08
N GLU A 71 -19.51 -16.25 1.75
CA GLU A 71 -19.25 -15.65 0.42
C GLU A 71 -18.00 -14.77 0.41
N THR A 72 -16.98 -15.12 1.19
CA THR A 72 -15.70 -14.38 1.26
C THR A 72 -15.05 -14.28 -0.13
N LEU A 73 -14.63 -13.08 -0.54
CA LEU A 73 -14.17 -12.80 -1.91
C LEU A 73 -12.77 -13.33 -2.21
N SER A 74 -11.87 -13.29 -1.23
CA SER A 74 -10.47 -13.66 -1.40
C SER A 74 -9.74 -13.82 -0.05
N PRO A 75 -8.48 -14.27 -0.05
CA PRO A 75 -7.62 -14.25 1.14
C PRO A 75 -7.37 -12.86 1.76
N LEU A 76 -7.71 -11.77 1.06
CA LEU A 76 -7.61 -10.39 1.54
C LEU A 76 -8.98 -9.74 1.87
N ASP A 77 -10.09 -10.47 1.80
CA ASP A 77 -11.40 -9.90 2.12
C ASP A 77 -11.45 -9.50 3.61
N GLY A 78 -11.74 -8.22 3.87
CA GLY A 78 -11.74 -7.63 5.20
C GLY A 78 -10.38 -7.16 5.72
N ILE A 79 -9.30 -7.31 4.94
CA ILE A 79 -7.95 -6.92 5.37
C ILE A 79 -7.70 -5.41 5.10
N PRO A 80 -7.38 -4.60 6.13
CA PRO A 80 -7.16 -3.17 5.95
C PRO A 80 -5.76 -2.82 5.43
N TYR A 81 -5.67 -1.84 4.54
CA TYR A 81 -4.42 -1.32 3.98
C TYR A 81 -4.40 0.21 3.86
N THR A 82 -3.25 0.79 3.57
CA THR A 82 -3.11 2.22 3.24
C THR A 82 -2.45 2.40 1.88
N ALA A 83 -2.74 3.51 1.19
CA ALA A 83 -2.16 3.80 -0.13
C ALA A 83 -1.48 5.16 -0.16
N LYS A 84 -0.35 5.30 -0.86
CA LYS A 84 0.28 6.61 -1.09
C LYS A 84 -0.69 7.59 -1.74
N ASP A 85 -0.58 8.89 -1.44
CA ASP A 85 -1.47 9.91 -2.02
C ASP A 85 -1.39 10.03 -3.57
N SER A 86 -0.40 9.40 -4.20
CA SER A 86 -0.31 9.26 -5.65
C SER A 86 -1.34 8.29 -6.26
N TYR A 87 -1.92 7.39 -5.48
CA TYR A 87 -2.95 6.46 -5.96
C TYR A 87 -4.30 7.16 -6.09
N LEU A 88 -5.00 6.95 -7.20
CA LEU A 88 -6.42 7.24 -7.28
C LEU A 88 -7.21 6.20 -6.46
N VAL A 89 -7.94 6.69 -5.46
CA VAL A 89 -8.92 5.90 -4.68
C VAL A 89 -10.25 6.63 -4.83
N LYS A 90 -11.19 6.02 -5.54
CA LYS A 90 -12.44 6.65 -5.98
C LYS A 90 -13.15 7.35 -4.82
N GLY A 91 -13.51 8.61 -5.02
CA GLY A 91 -14.21 9.45 -4.03
C GLY A 91 -13.30 10.17 -3.04
N LEU A 92 -12.04 9.75 -2.88
CA LEU A 92 -11.06 10.47 -2.06
C LEU A 92 -10.29 11.51 -2.88
N THR A 93 -9.67 12.47 -2.22
CA THR A 93 -8.77 13.42 -2.88
C THR A 93 -7.50 12.72 -3.38
N ALA A 94 -6.87 13.28 -4.42
CA ALA A 94 -5.64 12.78 -5.00
C ALA A 94 -4.70 13.93 -5.34
N ALA A 95 -4.08 14.50 -4.30
CA ALA A 95 -3.29 15.71 -4.43
C ALA A 95 -1.84 15.44 -4.87
N SER A 96 -1.38 14.19 -4.77
CA SER A 96 0.04 13.85 -4.88
C SER A 96 0.90 14.71 -3.94
N GLY A 97 0.39 14.99 -2.73
CA GLY A 97 1.03 15.89 -1.75
C GLY A 97 1.19 17.36 -2.18
N SER A 98 0.64 17.76 -3.34
CA SER A 98 0.80 19.11 -3.89
C SER A 98 -0.35 20.04 -3.46
N PRO A 99 -0.07 21.26 -2.98
CA PRO A 99 -1.11 22.25 -2.68
C PRO A 99 -2.01 22.59 -3.87
N ALA A 100 -1.50 22.48 -5.10
CA ALA A 100 -2.25 22.79 -6.32
C ALA A 100 -3.39 21.80 -6.61
N PHE A 101 -3.30 20.58 -6.09
CA PHE A 101 -4.26 19.50 -6.36
C PHE A 101 -5.00 19.05 -5.10
N LYS A 102 -4.94 19.83 -4.01
CA LYS A 102 -5.52 19.47 -2.70
C LYS A 102 -7.02 19.14 -2.76
N ASP A 103 -7.74 19.75 -3.69
CA ASP A 103 -9.19 19.59 -3.89
C ASP A 103 -9.53 18.68 -5.09
N LEU A 104 -8.52 18.09 -5.77
CA LEU A 104 -8.76 17.15 -6.86
C LEU A 104 -9.30 15.84 -6.30
N VAL A 105 -10.47 15.41 -6.78
CA VAL A 105 -11.13 14.16 -6.36
C VAL A 105 -10.91 13.07 -7.41
N ALA A 106 -10.61 11.85 -6.95
CA ALA A 106 -10.46 10.69 -7.80
C ALA A 106 -11.82 10.20 -8.32
N GLN A 107 -12.00 10.22 -9.64
CA GLN A 107 -13.23 9.78 -10.30
C GLN A 107 -13.31 8.26 -10.53
N ARG A 108 -12.19 7.56 -10.34
CA ARG A 108 -12.01 6.11 -10.50
C ARG A 108 -10.89 5.64 -9.59
N ASP A 109 -10.74 4.33 -9.46
CA ASP A 109 -9.61 3.72 -8.76
C ASP A 109 -8.39 3.58 -9.71
N ALA A 110 -7.20 3.51 -9.12
CA ALA A 110 -6.00 2.99 -9.80
C ALA A 110 -6.13 1.48 -9.99
N PHE A 111 -5.42 0.89 -10.95
CA PHE A 111 -5.49 -0.57 -11.21
C PHE A 111 -5.25 -1.40 -9.95
N THR A 112 -4.21 -1.09 -9.17
CA THR A 112 -3.90 -1.80 -7.92
C THR A 112 -5.05 -1.68 -6.90
N VAL A 113 -5.70 -0.53 -6.82
CA VAL A 113 -6.85 -0.29 -5.94
C VAL A 113 -8.09 -1.04 -6.44
N GLU A 114 -8.33 -1.10 -7.76
CA GLU A 114 -9.40 -1.91 -8.37
C GLU A 114 -9.24 -3.40 -8.00
N ARG A 115 -8.02 -3.93 -8.12
CA ARG A 115 -7.69 -5.32 -7.76
C ARG A 115 -7.97 -5.61 -6.29
N LEU A 116 -7.49 -4.74 -5.40
CA LEU A 116 -7.69 -4.88 -3.95
C LEU A 116 -9.16 -4.72 -3.54
N ARG A 117 -9.88 -3.77 -4.13
CA ARG A 117 -11.32 -3.58 -3.88
C ARG A 117 -12.12 -4.79 -4.32
N ALA A 118 -11.83 -5.36 -5.49
CA ALA A 118 -12.47 -6.58 -5.98
C ALA A 118 -12.17 -7.80 -5.08
N ALA A 119 -11.01 -7.81 -4.42
CA ALA A 119 -10.61 -8.82 -3.45
C ALA A 119 -11.23 -8.62 -2.06
N GLY A 120 -11.93 -7.51 -1.81
CA GLY A 120 -12.55 -7.18 -0.52
C GLY A 120 -11.61 -6.50 0.49
N ALA A 121 -10.40 -6.11 0.09
CA ALA A 121 -9.47 -5.38 0.95
C ALA A 121 -9.93 -3.92 1.15
N ILE A 122 -9.65 -3.36 2.32
CA ILE A 122 -10.25 -2.10 2.78
C ILE A 122 -9.18 -1.01 2.87
N CYS A 123 -9.29 0.04 2.08
CA CYS A 123 -8.36 1.17 2.17
C CYS A 123 -8.77 2.05 3.37
N LEU A 124 -7.91 2.17 4.39
CA LEU A 124 -8.17 3.05 5.54
C LEU A 124 -7.97 4.52 5.21
N GLY A 125 -7.14 4.82 4.21
CA GLY A 125 -6.80 6.17 3.85
C GLY A 125 -5.50 6.27 3.06
N LYS A 126 -5.11 7.51 2.79
CA LYS A 126 -3.94 7.85 2.00
C LYS A 126 -2.78 8.35 2.86
N THR A 127 -1.56 8.01 2.47
CA THR A 127 -0.35 8.34 3.23
C THR A 127 0.43 9.52 2.66
N ASN A 128 1.15 10.21 3.55
CA ASN A 128 1.91 11.42 3.28
C ASN A 128 3.00 11.25 2.22
N MET A 129 3.26 12.33 1.49
CA MET A 129 4.29 12.44 0.46
C MET A 129 4.59 13.93 0.13
N PRO A 130 5.80 14.25 -0.38
CA PRO A 130 6.10 15.58 -0.90
C PRO A 130 5.32 15.86 -2.20
N PRO A 131 5.20 17.13 -2.62
CA PRO A 131 4.51 17.50 -3.85
C PRO A 131 5.01 16.73 -5.07
N MET A 132 4.08 16.10 -5.79
CA MET A 132 4.30 15.35 -7.03
C MET A 132 5.25 14.16 -6.91
N ALA A 133 5.48 13.65 -5.70
CA ALA A 133 6.54 12.68 -5.41
C ALA A 133 7.97 13.16 -5.76
N ASN A 134 8.16 14.42 -6.14
CA ASN A 134 9.43 14.96 -6.65
C ASN A 134 10.36 15.38 -5.50
N GLY A 135 10.80 14.40 -4.72
CA GLY A 135 11.66 14.59 -3.55
C GLY A 135 11.61 13.41 -2.58
N GLY A 136 11.85 13.68 -1.30
CA GLY A 136 11.75 12.69 -0.24
C GLY A 136 11.07 13.23 1.01
N MET A 137 11.74 14.13 1.73
CA MET A 137 11.30 14.61 3.06
C MET A 137 10.93 16.10 3.09
N GLN A 138 10.85 16.75 1.92
CA GLN A 138 10.25 18.07 1.77
C GLN A 138 8.77 18.03 2.19
N ARG A 139 8.26 19.14 2.72
CA ARG A 139 6.87 19.23 3.18
C ARG A 139 5.93 19.58 2.03
N GLY A 140 4.88 18.79 1.85
CA GLY A 140 3.79 19.07 0.92
C GLY A 140 2.58 19.74 1.58
N VAL A 141 1.42 19.65 0.95
CA VAL A 141 0.16 20.18 1.51
C VAL A 141 -0.21 19.53 2.85
N TYR A 142 0.27 18.31 3.10
CA TYR A 142 0.05 17.56 4.34
C TYR A 142 1.28 17.54 5.26
N GLY A 143 2.28 18.38 5.02
CA GLY A 143 3.55 18.32 5.75
C GLY A 143 4.43 17.14 5.30
N ARG A 144 4.97 16.38 6.25
CA ARG A 144 5.73 15.14 6.03
C ARG A 144 5.48 14.16 7.18
N ALA A 145 5.72 12.87 6.97
CA ALA A 145 5.72 11.88 8.04
C ALA A 145 7.03 11.90 8.85
N GLU A 146 6.97 11.50 10.12
CA GLU A 146 8.14 11.35 11.00
C GLU A 146 8.41 9.86 11.29
N SER A 147 9.61 9.54 11.79
CA SER A 147 10.05 8.15 12.01
C SER A 147 9.39 7.54 13.25
N PRO A 148 8.82 6.32 13.17
CA PRO A 148 8.30 5.62 14.35
C PRO A 148 9.42 4.96 15.18
N TYR A 149 10.65 4.93 14.69
CA TYR A 149 11.80 4.29 15.35
C TYR A 149 12.65 5.25 16.17
N ASN A 150 12.95 6.43 15.61
CA ASN A 150 13.79 7.43 16.27
C ASN A 150 13.49 8.83 15.71
N ALA A 151 13.01 9.72 16.57
CA ALA A 151 12.62 11.09 16.21
C ALA A 151 13.77 11.97 15.71
N ASP A 152 15.02 11.61 16.01
CA ASP A 152 16.21 12.35 15.56
C ASP A 152 16.59 12.04 14.10
N TYR A 153 15.97 11.02 13.49
CA TYR A 153 16.30 10.55 12.14
C TYR A 153 15.08 10.56 11.21
N LEU A 154 15.34 10.77 9.92
CA LEU A 154 14.29 10.79 8.90
C LEU A 154 13.75 9.37 8.64
N THR A 155 12.43 9.27 8.43
CA THR A 155 11.76 8.02 8.04
C THR A 155 12.04 7.60 6.58
N ALA A 156 12.74 8.43 5.81
CA ALA A 156 13.14 8.13 4.43
C ALA A 156 14.33 9.01 3.99
N PRO A 157 15.04 8.64 2.90
CA PRO A 157 16.05 9.51 2.30
C PRO A 157 15.49 10.87 1.90
N PHE A 158 16.21 11.94 2.22
CA PHE A 158 15.70 13.31 2.04
C PHE A 158 15.40 13.67 0.59
N ALA A 159 16.26 13.27 -0.34
CA ALA A 159 16.17 13.66 -1.76
C ALA A 159 15.28 12.74 -2.61
N SER A 160 15.15 11.46 -2.24
CA SER A 160 14.25 10.51 -2.91
C SER A 160 13.73 9.45 -1.94
N GLY A 161 12.58 9.76 -1.38
CA GLY A 161 11.96 9.02 -0.28
C GLY A 161 10.48 9.36 -0.15
N SER A 162 9.82 9.64 -1.28
CA SER A 162 8.51 10.30 -1.29
C SER A 162 7.39 9.46 -0.71
N SER A 163 7.55 8.14 -0.58
CA SER A 163 6.59 7.27 0.11
C SER A 163 6.83 7.23 1.63
N ASN A 164 7.22 8.36 2.23
CA ASN A 164 7.57 8.48 3.64
C ASN A 164 6.41 8.11 4.57
N GLY A 165 5.18 8.55 4.27
CA GLY A 165 4.00 8.17 5.03
C GLY A 165 3.69 6.68 4.94
N ALA A 166 3.87 6.06 3.77
CA ALA A 166 3.64 4.62 3.59
C ALA A 166 4.64 3.78 4.42
N GLY A 167 5.89 4.22 4.50
CA GLY A 167 6.92 3.60 5.35
C GLY A 167 6.52 3.63 6.81
N THR A 168 6.29 4.83 7.36
CA THR A 168 5.89 5.00 8.77
C THR A 168 4.59 4.25 9.08
N ALA A 169 3.55 4.37 8.25
CA ALA A 169 2.25 3.76 8.53
C ALA A 169 2.30 2.22 8.54
N THR A 170 3.08 1.60 7.64
CA THR A 170 3.19 0.14 7.57
C THR A 170 3.99 -0.40 8.76
N ALA A 171 5.10 0.24 9.12
CA ALA A 171 5.92 -0.17 10.26
C ALA A 171 5.25 0.10 11.60
N ALA A 172 4.51 1.20 11.73
CA ALA A 172 3.73 1.50 12.93
C ALA A 172 2.44 0.66 13.04
N SER A 173 2.24 -0.37 12.19
CA SER A 173 1.03 -1.20 12.17
C SER A 173 -0.25 -0.34 12.17
N PHE A 174 -0.31 0.70 11.33
CA PHE A 174 -1.54 1.49 11.11
C PHE A 174 -2.47 0.83 10.08
N SER A 175 -1.99 -0.24 9.44
CA SER A 175 -2.76 -1.14 8.58
C SER A 175 -1.99 -2.46 8.43
N ALA A 176 -2.61 -3.47 7.82
CA ALA A 176 -1.97 -4.76 7.60
C ALA A 176 -0.77 -4.65 6.64
N PHE A 177 -0.93 -3.90 5.55
CA PHE A 177 0.09 -3.62 4.54
C PHE A 177 -0.09 -2.23 3.91
N GLY A 178 0.90 -1.78 3.13
CA GLY A 178 0.88 -0.45 2.48
C GLY A 178 1.19 -0.50 0.99
N LEU A 179 0.71 0.51 0.25
CA LEU A 179 1.09 0.73 -1.14
C LEU A 179 1.93 2.01 -1.28
N ALA A 180 3.13 1.86 -1.84
CA ALA A 180 4.07 2.91 -2.18
C ALA A 180 4.25 2.99 -3.71
N GLU A 181 5.09 3.92 -4.16
CA GLU A 181 5.44 4.10 -5.57
C GLU A 181 6.87 4.62 -5.70
N GLU A 182 7.60 4.16 -6.71
CA GLU A 182 9.01 4.50 -6.93
C GLU A 182 9.28 5.05 -8.33
N THR A 183 10.03 6.16 -8.37
CA THR A 183 10.66 6.71 -9.58
C THR A 183 12.19 6.54 -9.54
N TRP A 184 12.84 6.91 -8.44
CA TRP A 184 14.29 6.70 -8.22
C TRP A 184 14.56 5.71 -7.08
N SER A 185 14.20 6.08 -5.85
CA SER A 185 14.31 5.23 -4.66
C SER A 185 13.17 5.45 -3.67
N SER A 186 12.05 6.00 -4.15
CA SER A 186 10.92 6.38 -3.30
C SER A 186 10.13 5.19 -2.73
N GLY A 187 10.42 3.96 -3.14
CA GLY A 187 9.97 2.71 -2.54
C GLY A 187 11.03 2.08 -1.64
N ARG A 188 12.24 1.83 -2.16
CA ARG A 188 13.30 1.16 -1.37
C ARG A 188 13.81 2.02 -0.21
N GLY A 189 13.85 3.34 -0.39
CA GLY A 189 14.33 4.28 0.63
C GLY A 189 13.48 4.27 1.91
N PRO A 190 12.18 4.60 1.84
CA PRO A 190 11.31 4.53 3.02
C PRO A 190 11.20 3.12 3.62
N ALA A 191 11.21 2.07 2.78
CA ALA A 191 11.20 0.69 3.28
C ALA A 191 12.43 0.37 4.15
N SER A 192 13.63 0.76 3.69
CA SER A 192 14.88 0.55 4.43
C SER A 192 14.85 1.20 5.81
N ASN A 193 14.41 2.46 5.91
CA ASN A 193 14.40 3.21 7.17
C ASN A 193 13.31 2.74 8.15
N ASN A 194 12.37 1.92 7.68
CA ASN A 194 11.23 1.42 8.46
C ASN A 194 11.25 -0.11 8.64
N GLY A 195 12.34 -0.80 8.27
CA GLY A 195 12.46 -2.25 8.46
C GLY A 195 11.45 -3.08 7.66
N LEU A 196 11.03 -2.62 6.48
CA LEU A 196 9.96 -3.24 5.69
C LEU A 196 10.49 -4.12 4.54
N CYS A 197 9.69 -5.12 4.17
CA CYS A 197 9.81 -5.81 2.90
C CYS A 197 9.13 -4.99 1.79
N ALA A 198 9.81 -4.79 0.67
CA ALA A 198 9.29 -4.04 -0.48
C ALA A 198 9.73 -4.67 -1.80
N TYR A 199 8.88 -4.58 -2.83
CA TYR A 199 9.18 -5.12 -4.16
C TYR A 199 9.01 -4.07 -5.25
N THR A 200 10.09 -3.76 -5.96
CA THR A 200 10.09 -2.96 -7.18
C THR A 200 10.04 -3.88 -8.40
N PRO A 201 8.91 -3.95 -9.13
CA PRO A 201 8.75 -4.92 -10.21
C PRO A 201 9.57 -4.59 -11.46
N SER A 202 9.75 -5.60 -12.32
CA SER A 202 10.14 -5.35 -13.72
C SER A 202 9.05 -4.58 -14.46
N ARG A 203 9.42 -3.91 -15.57
CA ARG A 203 8.51 -3.09 -16.38
C ARG A 203 7.28 -3.89 -16.82
N GLY A 204 6.09 -3.32 -16.65
CA GLY A 204 4.83 -3.92 -17.12
C GLY A 204 4.24 -5.02 -16.23
N VAL A 205 4.93 -5.48 -15.18
CA VAL A 205 4.41 -6.54 -14.28
C VAL A 205 3.25 -6.05 -13.42
N ILE A 206 3.31 -4.81 -12.94
CA ILE A 206 2.19 -4.16 -12.24
C ILE A 206 1.83 -2.90 -13.01
N SER A 207 0.58 -2.80 -13.46
CA SER A 207 0.08 -1.62 -14.17
C SER A 207 0.17 -0.38 -13.27
N VAL A 208 0.65 0.72 -13.85
CA VAL A 208 0.69 2.03 -13.18
C VAL A 208 -0.52 2.91 -13.53
N ARG A 209 -1.54 2.34 -14.18
CA ARG A 209 -2.75 3.08 -14.54
C ARG A 209 -3.46 3.61 -13.30
N GLY A 210 -3.67 4.93 -13.28
CA GLY A 210 -4.31 5.63 -12.16
C GLY A 210 -3.39 5.93 -10.98
N ASN A 211 -2.08 5.71 -11.13
CA ASN A 211 -1.08 6.37 -10.30
C ASN A 211 -0.73 7.74 -10.88
N TRP A 212 -0.45 8.71 -10.02
CA TRP A 212 0.10 10.01 -10.42
C TRP A 212 1.52 9.83 -10.97
N PRO A 213 1.77 10.10 -12.26
CA PRO A 213 3.10 9.94 -12.82
C PRO A 213 4.06 11.03 -12.34
N LEU A 214 5.35 10.70 -12.26
CA LEU A 214 6.44 11.66 -12.12
C LEU A 214 7.38 11.59 -13.33
N THR A 215 7.93 10.42 -13.61
CA THR A 215 8.74 10.14 -14.80
C THR A 215 8.23 8.86 -15.44
N PRO A 216 7.36 8.92 -16.46
CA PRO A 216 6.65 7.75 -17.00
C PRO A 216 7.54 6.59 -17.48
N THR A 217 8.82 6.84 -17.78
CA THR A 217 9.80 5.80 -18.12
C THR A 217 10.35 5.04 -16.92
N MET A 218 10.08 5.48 -15.70
CA MET A 218 10.71 4.99 -14.46
C MET A 218 9.69 4.55 -13.41
N ASP A 219 8.52 5.18 -13.39
CA ASP A 219 7.52 4.98 -12.33
C ASP A 219 7.04 3.52 -12.25
N VAL A 220 7.05 2.97 -11.03
CA VAL A 220 6.53 1.63 -10.71
C VAL A 220 5.78 1.60 -9.38
N VAL A 221 4.74 0.78 -9.30
CA VAL A 221 4.03 0.44 -8.06
C VAL A 221 4.95 -0.38 -7.14
N VAL A 222 4.91 -0.10 -5.83
CA VAL A 222 5.72 -0.80 -4.82
C VAL A 222 4.85 -1.20 -3.62
N PRO A 223 4.46 -2.47 -3.45
CA PRO A 223 3.83 -2.92 -2.22
C PRO A 223 4.84 -2.98 -1.06
N TYR A 224 4.39 -2.61 0.14
CA TYR A 224 5.11 -2.74 1.39
C TYR A 224 4.41 -3.71 2.32
N ALA A 225 5.20 -4.50 3.04
CA ALA A 225 4.72 -5.32 4.14
C ALA A 225 5.78 -5.47 5.24
N ARG A 226 5.36 -5.87 6.44
CA ARG A 226 6.29 -6.15 7.55
C ARG A 226 7.03 -7.47 7.36
N THR A 227 6.43 -8.42 6.65
CA THR A 227 7.02 -9.74 6.38
C THR A 227 7.00 -10.09 4.89
N MET A 228 7.87 -11.01 4.47
CA MET A 228 7.84 -11.55 3.10
C MET A 228 6.56 -12.33 2.82
N ALA A 229 5.98 -13.02 3.81
CA ALA A 229 4.73 -13.75 3.63
C ALA A 229 3.59 -12.80 3.25
N ASP A 230 3.46 -11.69 3.97
CA ASP A 230 2.46 -10.65 3.68
C ASP A 230 2.69 -10.00 2.31
N LEU A 231 3.95 -9.76 1.93
CA LEU A 231 4.28 -9.22 0.60
C LEU A 231 3.80 -10.15 -0.52
N LEU A 232 3.96 -11.46 -0.34
CA LEU A 232 3.53 -12.46 -1.33
C LEU A 232 2.00 -12.57 -1.40
N GLU A 233 1.28 -12.46 -0.28
CA GLU A 233 -0.20 -12.39 -0.25
C GLU A 233 -0.72 -11.20 -1.08
N VAL A 234 -0.11 -10.02 -0.90
CA VAL A 234 -0.49 -8.82 -1.66
C VAL A 234 -0.23 -9.00 -3.15
N LEU A 235 0.96 -9.52 -3.53
CA LEU A 235 1.32 -9.75 -4.92
C LEU A 235 0.40 -10.76 -5.62
N ASP A 236 -0.07 -11.79 -4.89
CA ASP A 236 -0.95 -12.80 -5.47
C ASP A 236 -2.27 -12.21 -5.98
N VAL A 237 -2.75 -11.15 -5.35
CA VAL A 237 -3.96 -10.42 -5.72
C VAL A 237 -3.70 -9.36 -6.80
N VAL A 238 -2.67 -8.53 -6.63
CA VAL A 238 -2.53 -7.30 -7.45
C VAL A 238 -1.87 -7.50 -8.80
N VAL A 239 -1.03 -8.53 -8.98
CA VAL A 239 -0.31 -8.76 -10.25
C VAL A 239 -1.23 -9.43 -11.26
N ALA A 240 -1.87 -8.69 -12.16
CA ALA A 240 -2.70 -9.28 -13.20
C ALA A 240 -2.62 -8.46 -14.48
N ASP A 241 -3.06 -9.03 -15.61
CA ASP A 241 -3.15 -8.28 -16.84
C ASP A 241 -4.21 -7.18 -16.70
N ASP A 242 -3.83 -5.96 -17.09
CA ASP A 242 -4.71 -4.80 -17.16
C ASP A 242 -5.02 -4.50 -18.63
N ALA A 243 -6.27 -4.70 -19.05
CA ALA A 243 -6.66 -4.52 -20.44
C ALA A 243 -6.57 -3.05 -20.90
N ASP A 244 -6.69 -2.08 -19.99
CA ASP A 244 -6.51 -0.66 -20.31
C ASP A 244 -5.04 -0.27 -20.09
N THR A 245 -4.34 0.06 -21.17
CA THR A 245 -2.93 0.47 -21.13
C THR A 245 -2.75 1.98 -20.92
N ARG A 246 -3.82 2.77 -20.89
CA ARG A 246 -3.73 4.23 -20.89
C ARG A 246 -2.90 4.75 -19.71
N GLY A 247 -1.90 5.58 -20.02
CA GLY A 247 -1.02 6.21 -19.03
C GLY A 247 0.15 5.32 -18.58
N ASP A 248 0.14 4.03 -18.92
CA ASP A 248 1.24 3.12 -18.68
C ASP A 248 2.15 3.05 -19.92
N LEU A 249 3.19 3.90 -19.94
CA LEU A 249 4.06 4.07 -21.11
C LEU A 249 4.61 2.75 -21.64
N TRP A 250 5.10 1.89 -20.75
CA TRP A 250 5.79 0.66 -21.14
C TRP A 250 4.85 -0.38 -21.72
N ARG A 251 3.58 -0.41 -21.29
CA ARG A 251 2.56 -1.30 -21.87
C ARG A 251 1.91 -0.75 -23.15
N MET A 252 1.94 0.57 -23.37
CA MET A 252 1.42 1.19 -24.61
C MET A 252 2.39 1.15 -25.78
N GLN A 253 3.70 1.26 -25.52
CA GLN A 253 4.68 1.47 -26.57
C GLN A 253 4.84 0.22 -27.47
N PRO A 254 5.07 0.39 -28.80
CA PRO A 254 5.13 -0.73 -29.74
C PRO A 254 6.55 -1.21 -30.09
N TRP A 255 7.61 -0.58 -29.55
CA TRP A 255 8.98 -0.76 -30.04
C TRP A 255 9.78 -1.82 -29.28
N VAL A 256 9.52 -1.96 -27.97
CA VAL A 256 10.15 -2.94 -27.10
C VAL A 256 9.10 -3.97 -26.72
N GLN A 257 9.35 -5.23 -27.06
CA GLN A 257 8.47 -6.33 -26.65
C GLN A 257 8.59 -6.54 -25.14
N LEU A 258 7.47 -6.43 -24.43
CA LEU A 258 7.37 -6.76 -23.01
C LEU A 258 6.39 -7.93 -22.82
N PRO A 259 6.71 -8.90 -21.95
CA PRO A 259 5.76 -9.95 -21.61
C PRO A 259 4.57 -9.37 -20.84
N LYS A 260 3.43 -10.07 -20.90
CA LYS A 260 2.27 -9.77 -20.07
C LYS A 260 2.54 -10.07 -18.60
N ALA A 261 1.80 -9.43 -17.69
CA ALA A 261 1.94 -9.72 -16.26
C ALA A 261 1.62 -11.19 -15.95
N SER A 262 0.62 -11.76 -16.62
CA SER A 262 0.24 -13.18 -16.54
C SER A 262 1.32 -14.15 -17.01
N GLU A 263 2.22 -13.73 -17.90
CA GLU A 263 3.33 -14.54 -18.42
C GLU A 263 4.55 -14.49 -17.48
N VAL A 264 4.66 -13.46 -16.63
CA VAL A 264 5.78 -13.27 -15.70
C VAL A 264 5.47 -13.84 -14.32
N ARG A 265 4.24 -13.65 -13.82
CA ARG A 265 3.89 -14.08 -12.46
C ARG A 265 3.88 -15.61 -12.33
N PRO A 266 4.26 -16.17 -11.16
CA PRO A 266 4.02 -17.58 -10.90
C PRO A 266 2.52 -17.85 -10.78
N ALA A 267 2.15 -19.13 -10.80
CA ALA A 267 0.79 -19.58 -10.52
C ALA A 267 0.29 -19.10 -9.14
N SER A 268 1.17 -19.07 -8.14
CA SER A 268 0.94 -18.36 -6.87
C SER A 268 2.24 -17.79 -6.33
N TYR A 269 2.21 -16.55 -5.86
CA TYR A 269 3.34 -15.91 -5.19
C TYR A 269 3.66 -16.58 -3.85
N LEU A 270 2.65 -17.14 -3.16
CA LEU A 270 2.85 -17.83 -1.89
C LEU A 270 3.78 -19.05 -2.03
N ALA A 271 3.83 -19.68 -3.21
CA ALA A 271 4.71 -20.80 -3.50
C ALA A 271 6.21 -20.40 -3.58
N LEU A 272 6.51 -19.09 -3.62
CA LEU A 272 7.89 -18.58 -3.61
C LEU A 272 8.47 -18.46 -2.19
N ALA A 273 7.69 -18.71 -1.14
CA ALA A 273 8.18 -18.71 0.23
C ALA A 273 9.42 -19.62 0.35
N ALA A 274 10.53 -19.02 0.78
CA ALA A 274 11.84 -19.66 0.67
C ALA A 274 11.95 -20.90 1.56
N LYS A 275 12.59 -21.94 1.02
CA LYS A 275 13.08 -23.08 1.79
C LYS A 275 14.46 -22.73 2.39
N PRO A 276 14.85 -23.31 3.54
CA PRO A 276 16.13 -23.01 4.18
C PRO A 276 17.37 -23.19 3.27
N ASP A 277 17.28 -24.05 2.25
CA ASP A 277 18.34 -24.36 1.30
C ASP A 277 18.26 -23.57 -0.02
N ALA A 278 17.31 -22.63 -0.17
CA ALA A 278 17.11 -21.88 -1.42
C ALA A 278 18.34 -21.05 -1.85
N LEU A 279 19.22 -20.71 -0.91
CA LEU A 279 20.47 -19.97 -1.16
C LEU A 279 21.67 -20.87 -1.43
N LYS A 280 21.55 -22.19 -1.26
CA LYS A 280 22.67 -23.13 -1.44
C LYS A 280 23.19 -23.06 -2.88
N GLY A 281 24.46 -22.71 -3.04
CA GLY A 281 25.14 -22.62 -4.34
C GLY A 281 24.78 -21.40 -5.18
N LYS A 282 24.04 -20.43 -4.63
CA LYS A 282 23.83 -19.13 -5.27
C LYS A 282 25.11 -18.29 -5.17
N ARG A 283 25.30 -17.38 -6.12
CA ARG A 283 26.47 -16.50 -6.25
C ARG A 283 26.01 -15.05 -6.21
#